data_AF-X1B6M8-F1
#
_entry.id   AF-X1B6M8-F1
#
_cell.length_a   1.000
_cell.length_b   1.000
_cell.length_c   1.000
_cell.angle_alpha   90.00
_cell.angle_beta   90.00
_cell.angle_gamma   90.00
#
_symmetry.space_group_name_H-M   'P 1'
#
loop_
_entity.id
_entity.type
_entity.pdbx_description
1 polymer ?
#
loop_
_entity_poly.entity_id
_entity_poly.type
_entity_poly.pdbx_seq_one_letter_code
_entity_poly.pdbx_strand_id
1 'polypeptide(L)'
;AIGPFTTTLLAIIVLDDAIAVMAYAVGSNVAESLITGFQNISWYRMLAVPAVDIIGSILLGTVLGFGLTYISRFIKKKPQLLAVVAGTIFLCVGISNALGLSSILANMTMGFIVVNRMKHNEDMFGVIHNIEGVIFAMFFTLAGAHFDLGVIKTAGLLAAVIILARFAGKFVGVRVGASISHASPEIKKYLSFGLFPKAGVTIGLAMLIKEHQAFSNIASIMINAILASVIINEIISPPLTKYMIFKVGEAGRRE
;
A
#
# COMPACT_ATOMS: atom_id res chain seq x y z
N ALA A 1 5.97 -18.14 9.91
CA ALA A 1 7.15 -18.66 9.20
C ALA A 1 8.31 -17.76 9.54
N ILE A 2 9.49 -18.31 9.80
CA ILE A 2 10.67 -17.53 10.20
C ILE A 2 11.86 -18.05 9.39
N GLY A 3 12.57 -17.12 8.76
CA GLY A 3 13.79 -17.42 8.03
C GLY A 3 14.13 -16.34 6.99
N PRO A 4 15.31 -16.44 6.35
CA PRO A 4 15.82 -15.44 5.42
C PRO A 4 14.88 -15.14 4.25
N PHE A 5 14.13 -16.14 3.77
CA PHE A 5 13.19 -15.95 2.68
C PHE A 5 11.99 -15.12 3.15
N THR A 6 11.37 -15.48 4.27
CA THR A 6 10.21 -14.75 4.82
C THR A 6 10.58 -13.31 5.19
N THR A 7 11.77 -13.09 5.77
CA THR A 7 12.27 -11.74 6.09
C THR A 7 12.49 -10.91 4.82
N THR A 8 13.09 -11.50 3.78
CA THR A 8 13.27 -10.84 2.48
C THR A 8 11.93 -10.50 1.84
N LEU A 9 10.97 -11.43 1.87
CA LEU A 9 9.63 -11.22 1.35
C LEU A 9 8.94 -10.03 2.04
N LEU A 10 8.94 -10.00 3.37
CA LEU A 10 8.34 -8.90 4.14
C LEU A 10 9.00 -7.56 3.83
N ALA A 11 10.34 -7.51 3.75
CA ALA A 11 11.06 -6.29 3.41
C ALA A 11 10.69 -5.77 2.02
N ILE A 12 10.59 -6.68 1.02
CA ILE A 12 10.22 -6.32 -0.34
C ILE A 12 8.76 -5.85 -0.40
N ILE A 13 7.84 -6.46 0.32
CA ILE A 13 6.42 -6.04 0.36
C ILE A 13 6.31 -4.59 0.87
N VAL A 14 6.99 -4.26 1.96
CA VAL A 14 6.95 -2.90 2.53
C VAL A 14 7.51 -1.86 1.54
N LEU A 15 8.63 -2.18 0.89
CA LEU A 15 9.23 -1.29 -0.11
C LEU A 15 8.34 -1.17 -1.36
N ASP A 16 7.73 -2.27 -1.79
CA ASP A 16 6.81 -2.29 -2.94
C ASP A 16 5.60 -1.39 -2.73
N ASP A 17 4.98 -1.44 -1.55
CA ASP A 17 3.84 -0.58 -1.24
C ASP A 17 4.23 0.90 -1.22
N ALA A 18 5.36 1.25 -0.62
CA ALA A 18 5.85 2.64 -0.62
C ALA A 18 6.14 3.14 -2.06
N ILE A 19 6.80 2.31 -2.87
CA ILE A 19 7.06 2.61 -4.28
C ILE A 19 5.76 2.71 -5.08
N ALA A 20 4.77 1.86 -4.80
CA ALA A 20 3.47 1.89 -5.47
C ALA A 20 2.71 3.19 -5.20
N VAL A 21 2.75 3.70 -3.96
CA VAL A 21 2.11 4.99 -3.61
C VAL A 21 2.83 6.15 -4.31
N MET A 22 4.17 6.15 -4.35
CA MET A 22 4.93 7.17 -5.10
C MET A 22 4.66 7.09 -6.60
N ALA A 23 4.62 5.88 -7.16
CA ALA A 23 4.30 5.65 -8.57
C ALA A 23 2.85 6.04 -8.90
N TYR A 24 1.91 5.90 -7.97
CA TYR A 24 0.55 6.39 -8.11
C TYR A 24 0.50 7.91 -8.19
N ALA A 25 1.24 8.63 -7.34
CA ALA A 25 1.32 10.09 -7.38
C ALA A 25 1.83 10.58 -8.75
N VAL A 26 2.88 9.97 -9.28
CA VAL A 26 3.39 10.31 -10.63
C VAL A 26 2.39 9.88 -11.72
N GLY A 27 1.90 8.65 -11.66
CA GLY A 27 1.05 8.05 -12.68
C GLY A 27 -0.30 8.73 -12.83
N SER A 28 -0.93 9.15 -11.72
CA SER A 28 -2.19 9.91 -11.73
C SER A 28 -2.00 11.28 -12.40
N ASN A 29 -0.95 12.02 -12.07
CA ASN A 29 -0.63 13.31 -12.71
C ASN A 29 -0.40 13.17 -14.23
N VAL A 30 0.32 12.12 -14.65
CA VAL A 30 0.53 11.80 -16.08
C VAL A 30 -0.79 11.41 -16.74
N ALA A 31 -1.61 10.58 -16.10
CA ALA A 31 -2.90 10.15 -16.65
C ALA A 31 -3.89 11.31 -16.80
N GLU A 32 -3.96 12.20 -15.81
CA GLU A 32 -4.77 13.42 -15.86
C GLU A 32 -4.37 14.30 -17.04
N SER A 33 -3.07 14.53 -17.20
CA SER A 33 -2.47 15.26 -18.31
C SER A 33 -2.86 14.70 -19.69
N LEU A 34 -2.93 13.38 -19.83
CA LEU A 34 -3.33 12.71 -21.07
C LEU A 34 -4.82 12.89 -21.39
N ILE A 35 -5.67 13.01 -20.36
CA ILE A 35 -7.12 13.15 -20.52
C ILE A 35 -7.50 14.61 -20.81
N THR A 36 -6.91 15.57 -20.09
CA THR A 36 -7.23 17.00 -20.28
C THR A 36 -6.54 17.62 -21.50
N GLY A 37 -5.61 16.89 -22.13
CA GLY A 37 -4.84 17.31 -23.28
C GLY A 37 -3.58 18.12 -22.91
N PHE A 38 -2.55 18.04 -23.77
CA PHE A 38 -1.23 18.68 -23.57
C PHE A 38 -1.21 20.22 -23.66
N GLN A 39 -2.37 20.88 -23.62
CA GLN A 39 -2.47 22.34 -23.71
C GLN A 39 -1.87 22.95 -22.42
N ASN A 40 -0.66 23.53 -22.53
CA ASN A 40 0.11 24.17 -21.45
C ASN A 40 0.69 23.26 -20.34
N ILE A 41 1.15 22.05 -20.68
CA ILE A 41 1.92 21.25 -19.70
C ILE A 41 3.36 21.74 -19.67
N SER A 42 3.67 22.61 -18.72
CA SER A 42 5.05 22.87 -18.34
C SER A 42 5.63 21.60 -17.74
N TRP A 43 6.74 21.09 -18.29
CA TRP A 43 7.51 19.96 -17.74
C TRP A 43 7.76 20.11 -16.24
N TYR A 44 7.87 21.36 -15.77
CA TYR A 44 7.96 21.71 -14.36
C TYR A 44 6.76 21.22 -13.56
N ARG A 45 5.51 21.44 -13.99
CA ARG A 45 4.32 20.95 -13.25
C ARG A 45 4.26 19.43 -13.19
N MET A 46 4.66 18.76 -14.27
CA MET A 46 4.56 17.30 -14.39
C MET A 46 5.52 16.55 -13.45
N LEU A 47 6.64 17.17 -13.08
CA LEU A 47 7.62 16.59 -12.14
C LEU A 47 7.57 17.24 -10.75
N ALA A 48 7.37 18.56 -10.67
CA ALA A 48 7.38 19.27 -9.39
C ALA A 48 6.16 18.95 -8.54
N VAL A 49 4.96 18.78 -9.13
CA VAL A 49 3.74 18.49 -8.36
C VAL A 49 3.83 17.12 -7.67
N PRO A 50 4.14 16.00 -8.36
CA PRO A 50 4.35 14.72 -7.68
C PRO A 50 5.53 14.75 -6.69
N ALA A 51 6.60 15.49 -6.98
CA ALA A 51 7.73 15.59 -6.06
C ALA A 51 7.36 16.31 -4.76
N VAL A 52 6.59 17.40 -4.84
CA VAL A 52 6.08 18.12 -3.66
C VAL A 52 5.11 17.24 -2.87
N ASP A 53 4.24 16.49 -3.53
CA ASP A 53 3.34 15.54 -2.87
C ASP A 53 4.15 14.47 -2.09
N ILE A 54 5.11 13.81 -2.75
CA ILE A 54 5.92 12.76 -2.14
C ILE A 54 6.77 13.33 -0.99
N ILE A 55 7.55 14.38 -1.23
CA ILE A 55 8.45 14.96 -0.24
C ILE A 55 7.65 15.58 0.92
N GLY A 56 6.56 16.28 0.62
CA GLY A 56 5.68 16.85 1.62
C GLY A 56 5.04 15.79 2.51
N SER A 57 4.57 14.69 1.91
CA SER A 57 4.01 13.54 2.65
C SER A 57 5.05 12.90 3.58
N ILE A 58 6.27 12.69 3.09
CA ILE A 58 7.38 12.15 3.89
C ILE A 58 7.74 13.10 5.03
N LEU A 59 7.86 14.40 4.77
CA LEU A 59 8.16 15.40 5.79
C LEU A 59 7.08 15.46 6.87
N LEU A 60 5.80 15.52 6.47
CA LEU A 60 4.66 15.54 7.37
C LEU A 60 4.65 14.29 8.26
N GLY A 61 4.74 13.11 7.66
CA GLY A 61 4.79 11.84 8.38
C GLY A 61 5.99 11.76 9.33
N THR A 62 7.13 12.33 8.93
CA THR A 62 8.32 12.37 9.78
C THR A 62 8.11 13.25 11.02
N VAL A 63 7.60 14.47 10.83
CA VAL A 63 7.32 15.42 11.92
C VAL A 63 6.31 14.82 12.90
N LEU A 64 5.19 14.30 12.39
CA LEU A 64 4.15 13.69 13.23
C LEU A 64 4.63 12.39 13.90
N GLY A 65 5.48 11.59 13.24
CA GLY A 65 6.04 10.37 13.82
C GLY A 65 6.98 10.64 14.99
N PHE A 66 7.82 11.67 14.90
CA PHE A 66 8.63 12.13 16.02
C PHE A 66 7.76 12.70 17.14
N GLY A 67 6.74 13.50 16.80
CA GLY A 67 5.79 14.04 17.76
C GLY A 67 5.05 12.95 18.53
N LEU A 68 4.52 11.95 17.82
CA LEU A 68 3.82 10.81 18.41
C LEU A 68 4.72 10.01 19.35
N THR A 69 5.96 9.71 18.91
CA THR A 69 6.96 8.98 19.72
C THR A 69 7.40 9.77 20.96
N TYR A 70 7.36 11.10 20.91
CA TYR A 70 7.64 11.93 22.07
C TYR A 70 6.47 11.93 23.06
N ILE A 71 5.24 12.12 22.55
CA ILE A 71 4.02 12.18 23.37
C ILE A 71 3.70 10.82 24.01
N SER A 72 3.91 9.72 23.30
CA SER A 72 3.64 8.34 23.77
C SER A 72 4.31 8.04 25.11
N ARG A 73 5.51 8.60 25.36
CA ARG A 73 6.29 8.41 26.58
C ARG A 73 5.59 8.89 27.85
N PHE A 74 4.65 9.84 27.73
CA PHE A 74 3.90 10.37 28.86
C PHE A 74 2.63 9.57 29.16
N ILE A 75 2.26 8.63 28.29
CA ILE A 75 0.99 7.91 28.37
C ILE A 75 1.24 6.50 28.93
N LYS A 76 0.61 6.19 30.06
CA LYS A 76 0.78 4.89 30.73
C LYS A 76 -0.38 3.92 30.50
N LYS A 77 -1.58 4.42 30.16
CA LYS A 77 -2.80 3.60 30.01
C LYS A 77 -3.06 3.27 28.54
N LYS A 78 -3.28 1.98 28.23
CA LYS A 78 -3.56 1.50 26.86
C LYS A 78 -4.73 2.23 26.15
N PRO A 79 -5.88 2.51 26.79
CA PRO A 79 -6.97 3.23 26.11
C PRO A 79 -6.60 4.67 25.72
N GLN A 80 -5.81 5.35 26.55
CA GLN A 80 -5.31 6.70 26.26
C GLN A 80 -4.29 6.67 25.13
N LEU A 81 -3.43 5.65 25.10
CA LEU A 81 -2.47 5.46 24.02
C LEU A 81 -3.18 5.22 22.69
N LEU A 82 -4.22 4.39 22.67
CA LEU A 82 -5.06 4.18 21.49
C LEU A 82 -5.66 5.49 20.99
N ALA A 83 -6.23 6.30 21.89
CA ALA A 83 -6.83 7.59 21.52
C ALA A 83 -5.80 8.55 20.91
N VAL A 84 -4.58 8.61 21.45
CA VAL A 84 -3.51 9.47 20.92
C VAL A 84 -2.98 8.96 19.58
N VAL A 85 -2.78 7.65 19.43
CA VAL A 85 -2.33 7.05 18.17
C VAL A 85 -3.39 7.26 17.07
N ALA A 86 -4.65 6.90 17.34
CA ALA A 86 -5.75 7.10 16.40
C ALA A 86 -5.96 8.59 16.08
N GLY A 87 -5.95 9.45 17.11
CA GLY A 87 -6.04 10.90 16.94
C GLY A 87 -4.93 11.47 16.06
N THR A 88 -3.70 10.98 16.21
CA THR A 88 -2.56 11.42 15.37
C THR A 88 -2.69 10.90 13.94
N ILE A 89 -3.21 9.69 13.71
CA ILE A 89 -3.55 9.19 12.38
C ILE A 89 -4.59 10.10 11.71
N PHE A 90 -5.69 10.43 12.41
CA PHE A 90 -6.71 11.33 11.87
C PHE A 90 -6.17 12.75 11.63
N LEU A 91 -5.31 13.25 12.51
CA LEU A 91 -4.62 14.53 12.33
C LEU A 91 -3.71 14.51 11.09
N CYS A 92 -2.95 13.42 10.90
CA CYS A 92 -2.11 13.22 9.72
C CYS A 92 -2.95 13.21 8.43
N VAL A 93 -4.08 12.48 8.43
CA VAL A 93 -5.03 12.49 7.31
C VAL A 93 -5.61 13.89 7.06
N GLY A 94 -6.03 14.60 8.11
CA GLY A 94 -6.59 15.94 7.99
C GLY A 94 -5.59 16.96 7.43
N ILE A 95 -4.35 16.97 7.94
CA ILE A 95 -3.29 17.88 7.47
C ILE A 95 -2.86 17.52 6.05
N SER A 96 -2.68 16.24 5.74
CA SER A 96 -2.30 15.81 4.38
C SER A 96 -3.37 16.21 3.36
N ASN A 97 -4.65 15.97 3.64
CA ASN A 97 -5.74 16.39 2.76
C ASN A 97 -5.80 17.92 2.61
N ALA A 98 -5.60 18.69 3.69
CA ALA A 98 -5.60 20.15 3.63
C ALA A 98 -4.43 20.73 2.81
N LEU A 99 -3.29 20.04 2.79
CA LEU A 99 -2.10 20.42 2.03
C LEU A 99 -2.05 19.80 0.62
N GLY A 100 -3.01 18.96 0.25
CA GLY A 100 -3.00 18.22 -1.01
C GLY A 100 -1.88 17.18 -1.12
N LEU A 101 -1.52 16.56 0.01
CA LEU A 101 -0.49 15.53 0.13
C LEU A 101 -1.12 14.13 0.26
N SER A 102 -0.35 13.10 -0.09
CA SER A 102 -0.73 11.70 0.07
C SER A 102 -0.84 11.29 1.54
N SER A 103 -2.09 11.17 2.01
CA SER A 103 -2.41 10.70 3.37
C SER A 103 -1.90 9.29 3.65
N ILE A 104 -1.86 8.41 2.64
CA ILE A 104 -1.32 7.05 2.75
C ILE A 104 0.20 7.12 3.00
N LEU A 105 0.94 7.85 2.16
CA LEU A 105 2.39 7.95 2.27
C LEU A 105 2.83 8.63 3.57
N ALA A 106 2.10 9.67 4.00
CA ALA A 106 2.35 10.36 5.25
C ALA A 106 2.16 9.44 6.47
N ASN A 107 1.06 8.67 6.52
CA ASN A 107 0.83 7.70 7.60
C ASN A 107 1.81 6.53 7.58
N MET A 108 2.20 6.02 6.40
CA MET A 108 3.24 5.00 6.27
C MET A 108 4.59 5.50 6.81
N THR A 109 4.95 6.75 6.47
CA THR A 109 6.19 7.37 6.95
C THR A 109 6.14 7.59 8.46
N MET A 110 5.00 8.02 8.99
CA MET A 110 4.78 8.15 10.44
C MET A 110 4.98 6.81 11.16
N GLY A 111 4.36 5.73 10.68
CA GLY A 111 4.53 4.39 11.23
C GLY A 111 5.99 3.89 11.17
N PHE A 112 6.68 4.18 10.05
CA PHE A 112 8.10 3.88 9.90
C PHE A 112 8.97 4.61 10.93
N ILE A 113 8.73 5.89 11.17
CA ILE A 113 9.49 6.64 12.20
C ILE A 113 9.19 6.09 13.59
N VAL A 114 7.92 5.82 13.89
CA VAL A 114 7.48 5.30 15.19
C VAL A 114 8.13 3.95 15.49
N VAL A 115 8.13 2.99 14.55
CA VAL A 115 8.73 1.67 14.78
C VAL A 115 10.25 1.72 14.97
N ASN A 116 10.94 2.64 14.30
CA ASN A 116 12.39 2.77 14.41
C ASN A 116 12.84 3.60 15.64
N ARG A 117 11.91 4.29 16.32
CA ARG A 117 12.24 5.19 17.45
C ARG A 117 11.58 4.83 18.76
N MET A 118 10.52 4.03 18.75
CA MET A 118 9.87 3.60 19.98
C MET A 118 10.81 2.77 20.85
N LYS A 119 10.66 2.91 22.16
CA LYS A 119 11.31 2.00 23.11
C LYS A 119 10.45 0.75 23.29
N HIS A 120 11.08 -0.36 23.67
CA HIS A 120 10.42 -1.67 23.82
C HIS A 120 9.20 -1.68 24.77
N ASN A 121 9.09 -0.71 25.68
CA ASN A 121 7.96 -0.58 26.61
C ASN A 121 6.74 0.18 26.03
N GLU A 122 6.81 0.71 24.81
CA GLU A 122 5.73 1.46 24.16
C GLU A 122 4.98 0.56 23.17
N ASP A 123 3.87 -0.05 23.61
CA ASP A 123 3.05 -0.96 22.80
C ASP A 123 2.03 -0.19 21.91
N MET A 124 2.53 0.71 21.05
CA MET A 124 1.69 1.51 20.14
C MET A 124 1.03 0.64 19.05
N PHE A 125 1.71 -0.39 18.56
CA PHE A 125 1.14 -1.29 17.56
C PHE A 125 0.10 -2.24 18.17
N GLY A 126 0.30 -2.74 19.39
CA GLY A 126 -0.66 -3.63 20.04
C GLY A 126 -1.99 -2.94 20.34
N VAL A 127 -2.00 -1.63 20.62
CA VAL A 127 -3.28 -0.91 20.80
C VAL A 127 -4.04 -0.76 19.48
N ILE A 128 -3.35 -0.53 18.35
CA ILE A 128 -3.97 -0.50 17.02
C ILE A 128 -4.49 -1.89 16.64
N HIS A 129 -3.73 -2.95 16.91
CA HIS A 129 -4.10 -4.32 16.55
C HIS A 129 -5.47 -4.74 17.12
N ASN A 130 -5.84 -4.22 18.30
CA ASN A 130 -7.14 -4.48 18.93
C ASN A 130 -8.33 -3.93 18.11
N ILE A 131 -8.12 -2.90 17.30
CA ILE A 131 -9.17 -2.27 16.47
C ILE A 131 -8.98 -2.53 14.97
N GLU A 132 -7.81 -3.02 14.56
CA GLU A 132 -7.44 -3.31 13.17
C GLU A 132 -8.47 -4.23 12.49
N GLY A 133 -8.89 -5.31 13.16
CA GLY A 133 -9.89 -6.23 12.61
C GLY A 133 -11.23 -5.56 12.29
N VAL A 134 -11.67 -4.62 13.13
CA VAL A 134 -12.91 -3.86 12.92
C VAL A 134 -12.74 -2.88 11.75
N ILE A 135 -11.58 -2.21 11.67
CA ILE A 135 -11.25 -1.30 10.56
C ILE A 135 -11.21 -2.06 9.24
N PHE A 136 -10.57 -3.24 9.19
CA PHE A 136 -10.51 -4.07 8.00
C PHE A 136 -11.88 -4.57 7.59
N ALA A 137 -12.72 -5.01 8.53
CA ALA A 137 -14.09 -5.39 8.22
C ALA A 137 -14.85 -4.22 7.55
N MET A 138 -14.83 -3.03 8.16
CA MET A 138 -15.48 -1.84 7.58
C MET A 138 -14.91 -1.48 6.20
N PHE A 139 -13.59 -1.48 6.06
CA PHE A 139 -12.89 -1.14 4.82
C PHE A 139 -13.25 -2.09 3.67
N PHE A 140 -13.15 -3.41 3.89
CA PHE A 140 -13.46 -4.40 2.87
C PHE A 140 -14.96 -4.48 2.58
N THR A 141 -15.83 -4.28 3.58
CA THR A 141 -17.28 -4.17 3.33
C THR A 141 -17.61 -2.96 2.47
N LEU A 142 -17.02 -1.80 2.73
CA LEU A 142 -17.22 -0.59 1.92
C LEU A 142 -16.67 -0.77 0.50
N ALA A 143 -15.48 -1.36 0.37
CA ALA A 143 -14.89 -1.69 -0.92
C ALA A 143 -15.80 -2.63 -1.73
N GLY A 144 -16.37 -3.66 -1.08
CA GLY A 144 -17.35 -4.56 -1.68
C GLY A 144 -18.67 -3.85 -2.05
N ALA A 145 -19.14 -2.91 -1.24
CA ALA A 145 -20.34 -2.13 -1.54
C ALA A 145 -20.17 -1.20 -2.75
N HIS A 146 -18.94 -0.76 -3.05
CA HIS A 146 -18.62 -0.02 -4.26
C HIS A 146 -18.45 -0.90 -5.51
N PHE A 147 -18.45 -2.23 -5.35
CA PHE A 147 -18.31 -3.15 -6.47
C PHE A 147 -19.64 -3.29 -7.21
N ASP A 148 -19.67 -2.81 -8.45
CA ASP A 148 -20.83 -2.84 -9.33
C ASP A 148 -20.72 -3.99 -10.35
N LEU A 149 -21.58 -5.00 -10.18
CA LEU A 149 -21.68 -6.15 -11.07
C LEU A 149 -22.15 -5.78 -12.48
N GLY A 150 -22.83 -4.64 -12.65
CA GLY A 150 -23.29 -4.16 -13.97
C GLY A 150 -22.13 -3.82 -14.90
N VAL A 151 -20.99 -3.41 -14.35
CA VAL A 151 -19.78 -3.00 -15.11
C VAL A 151 -18.81 -4.18 -15.32
N ILE A 152 -19.15 -5.39 -14.83
CA ILE A 152 -18.21 -6.51 -14.75
C ILE A 152 -17.75 -7.04 -16.12
N LYS A 153 -18.54 -6.88 -17.19
CA LYS A 153 -18.13 -7.35 -18.52
C LYS A 153 -16.93 -6.57 -19.06
N THR A 154 -16.93 -5.24 -18.90
CA THR A 154 -15.82 -4.38 -19.34
C THR A 154 -14.72 -4.34 -18.29
N ALA A 155 -15.07 -4.21 -17.01
CA ALA A 155 -14.12 -4.21 -15.90
C ALA A 155 -13.40 -5.56 -15.74
N GLY A 156 -14.05 -6.67 -16.07
CA GLY A 156 -13.49 -8.03 -15.96
C GLY A 156 -12.35 -8.29 -16.94
N LEU A 157 -12.46 -7.79 -18.18
CA LEU A 157 -11.36 -7.87 -19.15
C LEU A 157 -10.15 -7.05 -18.67
N LEU A 158 -10.40 -5.82 -18.19
CA LEU A 158 -9.34 -4.98 -17.61
C LEU A 158 -8.73 -5.64 -16.36
N ALA A 159 -9.53 -6.24 -15.49
CA ALA A 159 -9.05 -6.98 -14.33
C ALA A 159 -8.13 -8.13 -14.74
N ALA A 160 -8.49 -8.91 -15.77
CA ALA A 160 -7.65 -9.98 -16.29
C ALA A 160 -6.31 -9.44 -16.81
N VAL A 161 -6.33 -8.34 -17.58
CA VAL A 161 -5.11 -7.68 -18.06
C VAL A 161 -4.25 -7.21 -16.89
N ILE A 162 -4.83 -6.59 -15.87
CA ILE A 162 -4.13 -6.13 -14.66
C ILE A 162 -3.47 -7.31 -13.94
N ILE A 163 -4.20 -8.42 -13.75
CA ILE A 163 -3.68 -9.61 -13.07
C ILE A 163 -2.50 -10.20 -13.86
N LEU A 164 -2.67 -10.40 -15.16
CA LEU A 164 -1.64 -11.00 -16.02
C LEU A 164 -0.39 -10.11 -16.12
N ALA A 165 -0.58 -8.81 -16.36
CA ALA A 165 0.52 -7.85 -16.42
C ALA A 165 1.27 -7.79 -15.09
N ARG A 166 0.55 -7.79 -13.96
CA ARG A 166 1.17 -7.79 -12.63
C ARG A 166 1.91 -9.08 -12.35
N PHE A 167 1.33 -10.24 -12.70
CA PHE A 167 1.99 -11.53 -12.55
C PHE A 167 3.29 -11.58 -13.36
N ALA A 168 3.23 -11.21 -14.64
CA ALA A 168 4.40 -11.16 -15.51
C ALA A 168 5.46 -10.18 -14.99
N GLY A 169 5.05 -8.97 -14.60
CA GLY A 169 5.94 -7.94 -14.05
C GLY A 169 6.65 -8.39 -12.77
N LYS A 170 5.92 -8.97 -11.81
CA LYS A 170 6.51 -9.52 -10.58
C LYS A 170 7.43 -10.69 -10.87
N PHE A 171 7.04 -11.57 -11.79
CA PHE A 171 7.83 -12.73 -12.14
C PHE A 171 9.16 -12.38 -12.81
N VAL A 172 9.11 -11.49 -13.81
CA VAL A 172 10.31 -10.99 -14.49
C VAL A 172 11.15 -10.14 -13.53
N GLY A 173 10.52 -9.23 -12.79
CA GLY A 173 11.20 -8.34 -11.84
C GLY A 173 11.94 -9.10 -10.75
N VAL A 174 11.33 -10.13 -10.17
CA VAL A 174 12.01 -11.01 -9.19
C VAL A 174 13.18 -11.72 -9.83
N ARG A 175 13.03 -12.33 -11.01
CA ARG A 175 14.12 -13.07 -11.64
C ARG A 175 15.31 -12.16 -11.97
N VAL A 176 15.04 -11.00 -12.55
CA VAL A 176 16.08 -10.01 -12.90
C VAL A 176 16.73 -9.47 -11.63
N GLY A 177 15.93 -8.97 -10.67
CA GLY A 177 16.43 -8.39 -9.42
C GLY A 177 17.21 -9.40 -8.57
N ALA A 178 16.70 -10.63 -8.43
CA ALA A 178 17.37 -11.70 -7.70
C ALA A 178 18.64 -12.20 -8.42
N SER A 179 18.70 -12.13 -9.76
CA SER A 179 19.92 -12.43 -10.52
C SER A 179 20.99 -11.37 -10.31
N ILE A 180 20.64 -10.08 -10.42
CA ILE A 180 21.56 -8.96 -10.24
C ILE A 180 22.10 -8.94 -8.80
N SER A 181 21.24 -9.15 -7.81
CA SER A 181 21.62 -9.19 -6.39
C SER A 181 22.29 -10.49 -5.95
N HIS A 182 22.47 -11.46 -6.85
CA HIS A 182 23.06 -12.77 -6.53
C HIS A 182 22.32 -13.51 -5.39
N ALA A 183 21.00 -13.33 -5.31
CA ALA A 183 20.16 -13.95 -4.30
C ALA A 183 20.07 -15.47 -4.46
N SER A 184 19.61 -16.15 -3.39
CA SER A 184 19.53 -17.61 -3.35
C SER A 184 18.57 -18.17 -4.42
N PRO A 185 18.77 -19.45 -4.84
CA PRO A 185 17.88 -20.10 -5.80
C PRO A 185 16.42 -20.13 -5.36
N GLU A 186 16.16 -20.23 -4.06
CA GLU A 186 14.82 -20.21 -3.47
C GLU A 186 14.14 -18.86 -3.71
N ILE A 187 14.85 -17.75 -3.48
CA ILE A 187 14.35 -16.39 -3.74
C ILE A 187 14.02 -16.24 -5.23
N LYS A 188 14.95 -16.61 -6.12
CA LYS A 188 14.77 -16.52 -7.58
C LYS A 188 13.55 -17.31 -8.09
N LYS A 189 13.26 -18.44 -7.47
CA LYS A 189 12.22 -19.38 -7.93
C LYS A 189 10.86 -19.12 -7.30
N TYR A 190 10.80 -18.76 -6.02
CA TYR A 190 9.56 -18.77 -5.25
C TYR A 190 9.07 -17.38 -4.81
N LEU A 191 9.93 -16.36 -4.78
CA LEU A 191 9.55 -15.04 -4.26
C LEU A 191 8.37 -14.41 -5.02
N SER A 192 8.29 -14.61 -6.34
CA SER A 192 7.20 -14.06 -7.18
C SER A 192 5.81 -14.49 -6.72
N PHE A 193 5.66 -15.70 -6.17
CA PHE A 193 4.39 -16.18 -5.65
C PHE A 193 3.99 -15.48 -4.35
N GLY A 194 4.97 -15.04 -3.54
CA GLY A 194 4.74 -14.27 -2.32
C GLY A 194 4.43 -12.81 -2.55
N LEU A 195 4.77 -12.27 -3.72
CA LEU A 195 4.49 -10.88 -4.11
C LEU A 195 3.17 -10.73 -4.89
N PHE A 196 2.43 -11.83 -5.05
CA PHE A 196 1.13 -11.85 -5.71
C PHE A 196 -0.03 -11.31 -4.85
N PRO A 197 -0.09 -11.55 -3.52
CA PRO A 197 -1.10 -10.93 -2.65
C PRO A 197 -1.09 -9.40 -2.79
N LYS A 198 -2.28 -8.80 -2.87
CA LYS A 198 -2.48 -7.35 -2.85
C LYS A 198 -3.89 -7.06 -2.37
N ALA A 199 -4.04 -6.10 -1.45
CA ALA A 199 -5.36 -5.74 -0.95
C ALA A 199 -5.46 -4.26 -0.59
N GLY A 200 -5.21 -3.92 0.69
CA GLY A 200 -5.57 -2.63 1.29
C GLY A 200 -5.08 -1.41 0.53
N VAL A 201 -3.76 -1.29 0.32
CA VAL A 201 -3.16 -0.13 -0.36
C VAL A 201 -3.70 0.04 -1.79
N THR A 202 -3.86 -1.06 -2.52
CA THR A 202 -4.39 -1.03 -3.90
C THR A 202 -5.84 -0.53 -3.94
N ILE A 203 -6.69 -1.00 -3.03
CA ILE A 203 -8.08 -0.53 -2.92
C ILE A 203 -8.10 0.95 -2.51
N GLY A 204 -7.31 1.34 -1.50
CA GLY A 204 -7.24 2.71 -1.01
C GLY A 204 -6.87 3.70 -2.12
N LEU A 205 -5.80 3.42 -2.86
CA LEU A 205 -5.39 4.23 -4.02
C LEU A 205 -6.45 4.26 -5.12
N ALA A 206 -7.14 3.15 -5.38
CA ALA A 206 -8.22 3.13 -6.37
C ALA A 206 -9.38 4.04 -5.96
N MET A 207 -9.71 4.12 -4.67
CA MET A 207 -10.78 4.99 -4.19
C MET A 207 -10.43 6.48 -4.31
N LEU A 208 -9.15 6.85 -4.17
CA LEU A 208 -8.68 8.23 -4.37
C LEU A 208 -8.94 8.74 -5.79
N ILE A 209 -9.02 7.86 -6.80
CA ILE A 209 -9.35 8.25 -8.19
C ILE A 209 -10.68 9.01 -8.26
N LYS A 210 -11.64 8.72 -7.37
CA LYS A 210 -12.93 9.43 -7.35
C LYS A 210 -12.81 10.90 -6.97
N GLU A 211 -11.74 11.29 -6.29
CA GLU A 211 -11.51 12.68 -5.86
C GLU A 211 -10.97 13.54 -7.02
N HIS A 212 -10.45 12.91 -8.07
CA HIS A 212 -9.94 13.60 -9.25
C HIS A 212 -11.03 13.77 -10.31
N GLN A 213 -11.44 15.01 -10.55
CA GLN A 213 -12.50 15.34 -11.51
C GLN A 213 -12.19 14.83 -12.94
N ALA A 214 -10.91 14.82 -13.33
CA ALA A 214 -10.45 14.35 -14.63
C ALA A 214 -10.80 12.87 -14.91
N PHE A 215 -10.91 12.04 -13.87
CA PHE A 215 -11.21 10.62 -14.02
C PHE A 215 -12.69 10.27 -13.84
N SER A 216 -13.56 11.24 -13.54
CA SER A 216 -15.00 11.02 -13.25
C SER A 216 -15.70 10.06 -14.24
N ASN A 217 -15.43 10.19 -15.54
CA ASN A 217 -16.06 9.37 -16.59
C ASN A 217 -15.56 7.91 -16.61
N ILE A 218 -14.36 7.64 -16.12
CA ILE A 218 -13.72 6.30 -16.17
C ILE A 218 -13.53 5.68 -14.78
N ALA A 219 -13.73 6.46 -13.70
CA ALA A 219 -13.47 6.05 -12.33
C ALA A 219 -14.24 4.79 -11.95
N SER A 220 -15.52 4.67 -12.36
CA SER A 220 -16.32 3.48 -12.08
C SER A 220 -15.69 2.21 -12.69
N ILE A 221 -15.30 2.26 -13.97
CA ILE A 221 -14.70 1.11 -14.66
C ILE A 221 -13.33 0.76 -14.03
N MET A 222 -12.50 1.77 -13.74
CA MET A 222 -11.19 1.57 -13.13
C MET A 222 -11.29 0.93 -11.74
N ILE A 223 -12.16 1.47 -10.89
CA ILE A 223 -12.34 0.97 -9.52
C ILE A 223 -12.88 -0.44 -9.54
N ASN A 224 -13.88 -0.74 -10.37
CA ASN A 224 -14.41 -2.09 -10.51
C ASN A 224 -13.37 -3.08 -11.05
N ALA A 225 -12.54 -2.68 -12.02
CA ALA A 225 -11.47 -3.53 -12.54
C ALA A 225 -10.40 -3.82 -11.46
N ILE A 226 -10.03 -2.79 -10.69
CA ILE A 226 -9.07 -2.94 -9.59
C ILE A 226 -9.66 -3.83 -8.49
N LEU A 227 -10.90 -3.59 -8.05
CA LEU A 227 -11.58 -4.41 -7.05
C LEU A 227 -11.71 -5.87 -7.50
N ALA A 228 -12.16 -6.13 -8.73
CA ALA A 228 -12.21 -7.48 -9.29
C ALA A 228 -10.83 -8.15 -9.28
N SER A 229 -9.78 -7.43 -9.66
CA SER A 229 -8.41 -7.96 -9.62
C SER A 229 -7.91 -8.24 -8.20
N VAL A 230 -8.33 -7.44 -7.21
CA VAL A 230 -8.02 -7.69 -5.79
C VAL A 230 -8.75 -8.93 -5.30
N ILE A 231 -10.05 -9.05 -5.56
CA ILE A 231 -10.86 -10.21 -5.16
C ILE A 231 -10.25 -11.51 -5.72
N ILE A 232 -9.93 -11.54 -7.02
CA ILE A 232 -9.33 -12.72 -7.64
C ILE A 232 -7.95 -13.03 -7.01
N ASN A 233 -7.11 -12.02 -6.78
CA ASN A 233 -5.81 -12.23 -6.14
C ASN A 233 -5.93 -12.71 -4.69
N GLU A 234 -6.88 -12.21 -3.90
CA GLU A 234 -7.10 -12.65 -2.52
C GLU A 234 -7.60 -14.10 -2.42
N ILE A 235 -8.28 -14.61 -3.44
CA ILE A 235 -8.67 -16.03 -3.50
C ILE A 235 -7.45 -16.93 -3.86
N ILE A 236 -6.63 -16.47 -4.81
CA ILE A 236 -5.52 -17.28 -5.35
C ILE A 236 -4.26 -17.20 -4.45
N SER A 237 -4.04 -16.07 -3.79
CA SER A 237 -2.77 -15.78 -3.13
C SER A 237 -2.50 -16.54 -1.82
N PRO A 238 -3.47 -16.85 -0.93
CA PRO A 238 -3.21 -17.62 0.27
C PRO A 238 -2.73 -19.06 -0.02
N PRO A 239 -3.34 -19.82 -0.97
CA PRO A 239 -2.81 -21.11 -1.40
C PRO A 239 -1.38 -21.02 -1.96
N LEU A 240 -1.09 -20.01 -2.78
CA LEU A 240 0.24 -19.80 -3.35
C LEU A 240 1.29 -19.47 -2.29
N THR A 241 0.93 -18.60 -1.34
CA THR A 241 1.80 -18.21 -0.22
C THR A 241 2.10 -19.42 0.65
N LYS A 242 1.08 -20.22 0.99
CA LYS A 242 1.25 -21.47 1.72
C LYS A 242 2.17 -22.42 0.96
N TYR A 243 1.95 -22.64 -0.34
CA TYR A 243 2.78 -23.52 -1.16
C TYR A 243 4.26 -23.10 -1.13
N MET A 244 4.54 -21.81 -1.31
CA MET A 244 5.91 -21.30 -1.32
C MET A 244 6.60 -21.43 0.03
N ILE A 245 5.95 -21.08 1.16
CA ILE A 245 6.54 -21.18 2.49
C ILE A 245 6.91 -22.65 2.82
N PHE A 246 6.04 -23.58 2.45
CA PHE A 246 6.32 -25.02 2.61
C PHE A 246 7.46 -25.49 1.70
N LYS A 247 7.54 -25.00 0.46
CA LYS A 247 8.61 -25.36 -0.47
C LYS A 247 9.99 -24.87 -0.06
N VAL A 248 10.07 -23.71 0.59
CA VAL A 248 11.34 -23.14 1.08
C VAL A 248 11.73 -23.71 2.45
N GLY A 249 10.85 -24.51 3.09
CA GLY A 249 11.15 -25.18 4.35
C GLY A 249 11.21 -24.22 5.56
N GLU A 250 10.55 -23.06 5.45
CA GLU A 250 10.38 -22.10 6.56
C GLU A 250 8.99 -22.25 7.24
N ALA A 251 8.17 -23.19 6.76
CA ALA A 251 6.96 -23.62 7.44
C ALA A 251 7.31 -24.31 8.77
N GLY A 252 6.90 -23.73 9.90
CA GLY A 252 7.01 -24.36 11.21
C GLY A 252 8.37 -24.26 11.91
N ARG A 253 9.34 -23.50 11.38
CA ARG A 253 10.55 -23.15 12.15
C ARG A 253 10.15 -22.29 13.36
N ARG A 254 10.48 -22.77 14.56
CA ARG A 254 10.47 -21.98 15.79
C ARG A 254 11.93 -21.56 16.04
N GLU A 255 12.13 -20.29 16.36
CA GLU A 255 13.40 -19.83 16.93
C GLU A 255 13.75 -20.62 18.20
#